data_AF-A0A1H2K3W2-F1
#
_entry.id   AF-A0A1H2K3W2-F1
#
_cell.length_a   1.000
_cell.length_b   1.000
_cell.length_c   1.000
_cell.angle_alpha   90.00
_cell.angle_beta   90.00
_cell.angle_gamma   90.00
#
_symmetry.space_group_name_H-M   'P 1'
#
loop_
_entity.id
_entity.type
_entity.pdbx_description
1 polymer ?
#
loop_
_entity_poly.entity_id
_entity_poly.type
_entity_poly.pdbx_seq_one_letter_code
_entity_poly.pdbx_strand_id
1 'polypeptide(L)'
;MGGPSIELIDSRIKDWKITLCDTIADNASSCGWILGQQRVPISEIDTGDIDAVLHRNGEIVAKGNSSAVLGHPLNAVSWLARKVDSFGVRLRKGDIILPGTATRAIDISSGDHFVAEFAGLGSVTLDFT
;
A
#
# COMPACT_ATOMS: atom_id res chain seq x y z
N MET A 1 -7.78 -2.54 -13.21
CA MET A 1 -6.70 -3.55 -13.12
C MET A 1 -6.07 -3.41 -11.75
N GLY A 2 -5.66 -4.52 -11.14
CA GLY A 2 -4.84 -4.55 -9.92
C GLY A 2 -3.35 -4.64 -10.30
N GLY A 3 -2.48 -4.20 -9.40
CA GLY A 3 -1.04 -4.30 -9.53
C GLY A 3 -0.35 -4.13 -8.19
N PRO A 4 0.90 -4.60 -8.03
CA PRO A 4 1.62 -4.53 -6.77
C PRO A 4 2.15 -3.11 -6.55
N SER A 5 2.23 -2.70 -5.28
CA SER A 5 2.74 -1.39 -4.90
C SER A 5 3.48 -1.43 -3.56
N ILE A 6 4.44 -0.52 -3.40
CA ILE A 6 5.01 -0.15 -2.11
C ILE A 6 4.57 1.28 -1.82
N GLU A 7 4.05 1.51 -0.63
CA GLU A 7 3.81 2.86 -0.11
C GLU A 7 4.99 3.27 0.78
N LEU A 8 5.44 4.50 0.59
CA LEU A 8 6.38 5.17 1.47
C LEU A 8 5.59 6.08 2.40
N ILE A 9 5.68 5.77 3.68
CA ILE A 9 5.10 6.59 4.73
C ILE A 9 6.21 7.30 5.49
N ASP A 10 5.94 8.54 5.85
CA ASP A 10 6.82 9.36 6.67
C ASP A 10 5.96 10.29 7.52
N SER A 11 6.37 10.53 8.76
CA SER A 11 5.63 11.44 9.64
C SER A 11 6.36 12.76 9.79
N ARG A 12 5.64 13.87 9.58
CA ARG A 12 6.16 15.20 9.87
C ARG A 12 6.08 15.54 11.35
N ILE A 13 5.59 14.62 12.17
CA ILE A 13 5.47 14.76 13.61
C ILE A 13 6.62 14.01 14.28
N LYS A 14 7.28 14.71 15.19
CA LYS A 14 8.51 14.26 15.82
C LYS A 14 8.36 12.89 16.49
N ASP A 15 9.34 12.02 16.24
CA ASP A 15 9.46 10.68 16.84
C ASP A 15 8.24 9.77 16.61
N TRP A 16 7.43 9.99 15.55
CA TRP A 16 6.19 9.25 15.29
C TRP A 16 5.19 9.26 16.46
N LYS A 17 5.26 10.28 17.34
CA LYS A 17 4.32 10.46 18.46
C LYS A 17 3.00 11.04 17.98
N ILE A 18 2.26 10.22 17.24
CA ILE A 18 1.04 10.59 16.52
C ILE A 18 -0.21 10.00 17.16
N THR A 19 -1.28 10.77 17.14
CA THR A 19 -2.65 10.29 17.28
C THR A 19 -3.30 10.12 15.90
N LEU A 20 -4.55 9.65 15.85
CA LEU A 20 -5.28 9.57 14.58
C LEU A 20 -5.46 10.95 13.92
N CYS A 21 -5.81 11.99 14.70
CA CYS A 21 -6.00 13.34 14.16
C CYS A 21 -4.71 13.89 13.56
N ASP A 22 -3.58 13.57 14.19
CA ASP A 22 -2.25 13.92 13.74
C ASP A 22 -1.94 13.29 12.37
N THR A 23 -2.16 11.97 12.22
CA THR A 23 -2.01 11.27 10.94
C THR A 23 -2.92 11.85 9.86
N ILE A 24 -4.19 12.16 10.18
CA ILE A 24 -5.13 12.75 9.22
C ILE A 24 -4.65 14.14 8.78
N ALA A 25 -4.27 14.99 9.73
CA ALA A 25 -3.77 16.34 9.44
C ALA A 25 -2.46 16.29 8.63
N ASP A 26 -1.65 15.28 8.91
CA ASP A 26 -0.40 14.99 8.22
C ASP A 26 -0.62 14.18 6.92
N ASN A 27 -1.72 14.40 6.20
CA ASN A 27 -2.01 13.73 4.92
C ASN A 27 -1.82 12.20 4.95
N ALA A 28 -2.36 11.57 5.99
CA ALA A 28 -2.25 10.13 6.25
C ALA A 28 -0.80 9.60 6.37
N SER A 29 0.16 10.45 6.76
CA SER A 29 1.60 10.14 6.75
C SER A 29 2.14 9.72 5.37
N SER A 30 1.42 10.02 4.28
CA SER A 30 1.88 9.65 2.94
C SER A 30 3.13 10.47 2.56
N CYS A 31 4.11 9.80 1.94
CA CYS A 31 5.33 10.41 1.40
C CYS A 31 5.45 10.13 -0.11
N GLY A 32 5.27 8.87 -0.51
CA GLY A 32 5.37 8.47 -1.91
C GLY A 32 4.85 7.05 -2.13
N TRP A 33 4.87 6.60 -3.38
CA TRP A 33 4.49 5.24 -3.74
C TRP A 33 5.23 4.80 -5.00
N ILE A 34 5.40 3.49 -5.13
CA ILE A 34 5.99 2.84 -6.29
C ILE A 34 5.01 1.77 -6.75
N LEU A 35 4.78 1.68 -8.05
CA LEU A 35 4.00 0.62 -8.66
C LEU A 35 4.94 -0.36 -9.36
N GLY A 36 4.69 -1.66 -9.19
CA GLY A 36 5.28 -2.65 -10.07
C GLY A 36 4.74 -2.53 -11.49
N GLN A 37 5.34 -3.25 -12.44
CA GLN A 37 4.96 -3.16 -13.85
C GLN A 37 3.69 -3.94 -14.18
N GLN A 38 3.48 -5.07 -13.51
CA GLN A 38 2.38 -5.98 -13.83
C GLN A 38 1.01 -5.36 -13.50
N ARG A 39 0.08 -5.54 -14.43
CA ARG A 39 -1.33 -5.15 -14.29
C ARG A 39 -2.19 -6.34 -14.64
N VAL A 40 -3.08 -6.72 -13.72
CA VAL A 40 -3.96 -7.87 -13.89
C VAL A 40 -5.41 -7.42 -13.82
N PRO A 41 -6.31 -7.88 -14.70
CA PRO A 41 -7.74 -7.67 -14.54
C PRO A 41 -8.21 -8.17 -13.16
N ILE A 42 -9.04 -7.39 -12.47
CA ILE A 42 -9.52 -7.77 -11.13
C ILE A 42 -10.33 -9.07 -11.17
N SER A 43 -10.99 -9.36 -12.30
CA SER A 43 -11.73 -10.60 -12.52
C SER A 43 -10.86 -11.86 -12.64
N GLU A 44 -9.55 -11.72 -12.75
CA GLU A 44 -8.61 -12.85 -12.96
C GLU A 44 -7.82 -13.20 -11.70
N ILE A 45 -8.06 -12.51 -10.58
CA ILE A 45 -7.38 -12.72 -9.30
C ILE A 45 -8.38 -12.72 -8.15
N ASP A 46 -8.12 -13.53 -7.12
CA ASP A 46 -8.81 -13.38 -5.85
C ASP A 46 -8.17 -12.24 -5.07
N THR A 47 -8.69 -11.02 -5.23
CA THR A 47 -8.18 -9.85 -4.51
C THR A 47 -8.29 -9.93 -2.99
N GLY A 48 -9.06 -10.88 -2.44
CA GLY A 48 -9.15 -11.13 -1.01
C GLY A 48 -7.97 -11.96 -0.49
N ASP A 49 -7.35 -12.78 -1.34
CA ASP A 49 -6.36 -13.78 -0.95
C ASP A 49 -5.08 -13.72 -1.81
N ILE A 50 -4.31 -12.64 -1.62
CA ILE A 50 -3.01 -12.42 -2.25
C ILE A 50 -1.95 -12.39 -1.16
N ASP A 51 -1.11 -13.41 -1.15
CA ASP A 51 0.08 -13.43 -0.31
C ASP A 51 1.10 -12.40 -0.78
N ALA A 52 1.67 -11.66 0.18
CA ALA A 52 2.71 -10.66 -0.01
C ALA A 52 3.94 -10.99 0.82
N VAL A 53 5.12 -10.93 0.20
CA VAL A 53 6.42 -11.12 0.86
C VAL A 53 7.29 -9.92 0.59
N LEU A 54 7.82 -9.30 1.65
CA LEU A 54 8.74 -8.18 1.55
C LEU A 54 10.15 -8.64 1.92
N HIS A 55 11.07 -8.42 1.00
CA HIS A 55 12.50 -8.65 1.16
C HIS A 55 13.23 -7.33 1.34
N ARG A 56 14.23 -7.30 2.22
CA ARG A 56 15.22 -6.24 2.38
C ARG A 56 16.60 -6.86 2.21
N ASN A 57 17.37 -6.39 1.24
CA ASN A 57 18.72 -6.88 0.97
C ASN A 57 18.80 -8.41 0.78
N GLY A 58 17.77 -8.99 0.17
CA GLY A 58 17.65 -10.44 -0.06
C GLY A 58 17.07 -11.26 1.10
N GLU A 59 16.79 -10.65 2.24
CA GLU A 59 16.20 -11.32 3.41
C GLU A 59 14.72 -10.98 3.59
N ILE A 60 13.89 -11.96 3.94
CA ILE A 60 12.47 -11.72 4.21
C ILE A 60 12.31 -10.97 5.53
N VAL A 61 11.76 -9.76 5.47
CA VAL A 61 11.50 -8.90 6.65
C VAL A 61 10.03 -8.82 7.05
N ALA A 62 9.12 -9.14 6.12
CA ALA A 62 7.69 -9.27 6.40
C ALA A 62 6.99 -10.24 5.44
N LYS A 63 5.92 -10.85 5.94
CA LYS A 63 4.94 -11.61 5.16
C LYS A 63 3.54 -11.18 5.58
N GLY A 64 2.59 -11.25 4.67
CA GLY A 64 1.20 -10.89 4.92
C GLY A 64 0.30 -11.34 3.80
N ASN A 65 -0.98 -11.03 3.93
CA ASN A 65 -2.00 -11.38 2.94
C ASN A 65 -2.96 -10.20 2.77
N SER A 66 -3.49 -10.01 1.56
CA SER A 66 -4.41 -8.91 1.24
C SER A 66 -5.67 -8.87 2.11
N SER A 67 -6.11 -10.01 2.65
CA SER A 67 -7.25 -10.08 3.59
C SER A 67 -7.02 -9.26 4.87
N ALA A 68 -5.78 -8.95 5.24
CA ALA A 68 -5.47 -8.05 6.35
C ALA A 68 -6.02 -6.62 6.12
N VAL A 69 -6.26 -6.24 4.86
CA VAL A 69 -6.83 -4.95 4.49
C VAL A 69 -8.34 -4.97 4.67
N LEU A 70 -8.79 -4.69 5.90
CA LEU A 70 -10.22 -4.61 6.27
C LEU A 70 -11.02 -5.87 5.85
N GLY A 71 -10.42 -7.06 5.96
CA GLY A 71 -10.98 -8.33 5.53
C GLY A 71 -10.90 -8.57 4.01
N HIS A 72 -10.90 -7.52 3.21
CA HIS A 72 -10.76 -7.58 1.75
C HIS A 72 -10.44 -6.16 1.20
N PRO A 73 -9.40 -5.97 0.34
CA PRO A 73 -9.00 -4.66 -0.17
C PRO A 73 -10.10 -3.83 -0.85
N LEU A 74 -11.04 -4.47 -1.55
CA LEU A 74 -12.16 -3.77 -2.20
C LEU A 74 -13.13 -3.14 -1.21
N ASN A 75 -13.17 -3.60 0.05
CA ASN A 75 -13.91 -2.92 1.11
C ASN A 75 -13.34 -1.52 1.37
N ALA A 76 -12.01 -1.39 1.41
CA ALA A 76 -11.34 -0.10 1.59
C ALA A 76 -11.60 0.84 0.41
N VAL A 77 -11.52 0.33 -0.84
CA VAL A 77 -11.85 1.10 -2.04
C VAL A 77 -13.30 1.58 -2.01
N SER A 78 -14.24 0.71 -1.65
CA SER A 78 -15.67 1.02 -1.56
C SER A 78 -15.97 2.03 -0.45
N TRP A 79 -15.27 1.93 0.69
CA TRP A 79 -15.36 2.91 1.78
C TRP A 79 -14.83 4.28 1.34
N LEU A 80 -13.64 4.33 0.71
CA LEU A 80 -13.02 5.56 0.25
C LEU A 80 -13.93 6.29 -0.74
N ALA A 81 -14.47 5.56 -1.74
CA ALA A 81 -15.38 6.10 -2.73
C ALA A 81 -16.58 6.80 -2.08
N ARG A 82 -17.22 6.16 -1.09
CA ARG A 82 -18.35 6.77 -0.35
C ARG A 82 -17.92 7.93 0.54
N LYS A 83 -16.74 7.84 1.15
CA LYS A 83 -16.25 8.87 2.07
C LYS A 83 -15.94 10.16 1.33
N VAL A 84 -15.23 10.11 0.20
CA VAL A 84 -14.93 11.29 -0.61
C VAL A 84 -16.19 11.85 -1.27
N ASP A 85 -17.17 11.00 -1.60
CA ASP A 85 -18.47 11.40 -2.13
C ASP A 85 -19.19 12.36 -1.19
N SER A 86 -19.17 12.07 0.11
CA SER A 86 -19.77 12.90 1.17
C SER A 86 -19.16 14.30 1.29
N PHE A 87 -17.98 14.52 0.72
CA PHE A 87 -17.32 15.83 0.63
C PHE A 87 -17.44 16.46 -0.77
N GLY A 88 -18.28 15.92 -1.65
CA GLY A 88 -18.45 16.43 -3.02
C GLY A 88 -17.32 16.05 -3.98
N VAL A 89 -16.42 15.14 -3.57
CA VAL A 89 -15.32 14.64 -4.42
C VAL A 89 -15.76 13.33 -5.08
N ARG A 90 -15.23 13.04 -6.27
CA ARG A 90 -15.49 11.78 -6.99
C ARG A 90 -14.16 11.20 -7.45
N LEU A 91 -13.99 9.89 -7.23
CA LEU A 91 -12.92 9.13 -7.86
C LEU A 91 -13.16 9.06 -9.37
N ARG A 92 -12.10 9.22 -10.14
CA ARG A 92 -12.15 9.29 -11.60
C ARG A 92 -11.50 8.05 -12.21
N LYS A 93 -11.91 7.77 -13.44
CA LYS A 93 -11.22 6.77 -14.25
C LYS A 93 -9.76 7.18 -14.39
N GLY A 94 -8.85 6.28 -14.03
CA GLY A 94 -7.41 6.51 -14.06
C GLY A 94 -6.79 6.86 -12.71
N ASP A 95 -7.60 7.14 -11.68
CA ASP A 95 -7.10 7.32 -10.32
C ASP A 95 -6.42 6.03 -9.83
N ILE A 96 -5.33 6.20 -9.08
CA ILE A 96 -4.61 5.13 -8.41
C ILE A 96 -5.05 5.11 -6.96
N ILE A 97 -5.46 3.95 -6.47
CA ILE A 97 -5.93 3.76 -5.10
C ILE A 97 -5.07 2.68 -4.45
N LEU A 98 -4.40 3.04 -3.36
CA LEU A 98 -3.70 2.12 -2.49
C LEU A 98 -4.70 1.71 -1.39
N PRO A 99 -5.20 0.47 -1.38
CA PRO A 99 -6.33 0.09 -0.51
C PRO A 99 -5.93 -0.10 0.96
N GLY A 100 -4.62 -0.16 1.25
CA GLY A 100 -4.06 -0.46 2.55
C GLY A 100 -2.89 -1.44 2.42
N THR A 101 -2.31 -1.81 3.55
CA THR A 101 -1.11 -2.67 3.60
C THR A 101 -1.45 -4.11 4.01
N ALA A 102 -0.78 -5.07 3.36
CA ALA A 102 -0.82 -6.49 3.74
C ALA A 102 0.15 -6.81 4.89
N THR A 103 1.14 -5.95 5.12
CA THR A 103 2.23 -6.15 6.09
C THR A 103 2.39 -4.96 7.04
N ARG A 104 3.13 -5.15 8.13
CA ARG A 104 3.58 -4.02 8.96
C ARG A 104 4.57 -3.12 8.18
N ALA A 105 4.65 -1.85 8.56
CA ALA A 105 5.70 -0.96 8.06
C ALA A 105 7.10 -1.43 8.51
N ILE A 106 8.09 -1.21 7.65
CA ILE A 106 9.51 -1.50 7.89
C ILE A 106 10.29 -0.20 7.79
N ASP A 107 11.16 0.05 8.76
CA ASP A 107 12.08 1.19 8.72
C ASP A 107 13.06 1.05 7.57
N ILE A 108 13.27 2.15 6.87
CA ILE A 108 14.15 2.27 5.71
C ILE A 108 15.46 2.95 6.13
N SER A 109 16.57 2.55 5.54
CA SER A 109 17.88 3.18 5.67
C SER A 109 18.49 3.39 4.29
N SER A 110 19.36 4.40 4.15
CA SER A 110 20.16 4.58 2.93
C SER A 110 20.95 3.31 2.63
N GLY A 111 20.97 2.93 1.35
CA GLY A 111 21.58 1.69 0.85
C GLY A 111 20.66 0.48 0.83
N ASP A 112 19.43 0.58 1.35
CA ASP A 112 18.50 -0.55 1.32
C ASP A 112 17.94 -0.84 -0.07
N HIS A 113 17.88 -2.14 -0.38
CA HIS A 113 17.17 -2.68 -1.52
C HIS A 113 15.94 -3.44 -1.05
N PHE A 114 14.75 -3.03 -1.49
CA PHE A 114 13.49 -3.68 -1.19
C PHE A 114 12.88 -4.36 -2.42
N VAL A 115 12.36 -5.56 -2.23
CA VAL A 115 11.52 -6.27 -3.21
C VAL A 115 10.26 -6.75 -2.51
N ALA A 116 9.10 -6.29 -2.96
CA ALA A 116 7.82 -6.83 -2.53
C ALA A 116 7.25 -7.72 -3.65
N GLU A 117 6.98 -8.97 -3.32
CA GLU A 117 6.40 -9.97 -4.20
C GLU A 117 4.97 -10.25 -3.78
N PHE A 118 4.06 -10.28 -4.75
CA PHE A 118 2.64 -10.51 -4.54
C PHE A 118 2.18 -11.68 -5.42
N ALA A 119 1.60 -12.70 -4.81
CA ALA A 119 1.11 -13.89 -5.52
C ALA A 119 0.13 -13.49 -6.64
N GLY A 120 0.40 -13.91 -7.88
CA GLY A 120 -0.44 -13.59 -9.05
C GLY A 120 -0.42 -12.13 -9.51
N LEU A 121 0.19 -11.20 -8.76
CA LEU A 121 0.28 -9.78 -9.10
C LEU A 121 1.69 -9.34 -9.54
N GLY A 122 2.70 -10.18 -9.35
CA GLY A 122 4.09 -9.85 -9.70
C GLY A 122 4.80 -9.13 -8.56
N SER A 123 5.80 -8.32 -8.88
CA SER A 123 6.65 -7.66 -7.88
C SER A 123 6.82 -6.16 -8.12
N VAL A 124 7.30 -5.49 -7.08
CA VAL A 124 7.75 -4.10 -7.10
C VAL A 124 9.07 -4.00 -6.36
N THR A 125 9.99 -3.22 -6.92
CA THR A 125 11.36 -3.06 -6.41
C THR A 125 11.64 -1.59 -6.14
N LEU A 126 12.43 -1.33 -5.11
CA LEU A 126 12.83 0.00 -4.72
C LEU A 126 14.23 -0.01 -4.11
N ASP A 127 15.09 0.85 -4.63
CA ASP A 127 16.42 1.13 -4.09
C ASP A 127 16.41 2.48 -3.38
N PHE A 128 16.94 2.52 -2.15
CA PHE A 128 17.12 3.75 -1.40
C PHE A 128 18.59 4.15 -1.39
N THR A 129 18.87 5.36 -1.88
CA THR A 129 20.20 5.98 -1.88
C THR A 129 20.27 7.10 -0.85
#